data_AF-A0A3N5TNJ2-F1
#
_entry.id   AF-A0A3N5TNJ2-F1
#
_cell.length_a   1.000
_cell.length_b   1.000
_cell.length_c   1.000
_cell.angle_alpha   90.00
_cell.angle_beta   90.00
_cell.angle_gamma   90.00
#
_symmetry.space_group_name_H-M   'P 1'
#
loop_
_entity.id
_entity.type
_entity.pdbx_description
1 polymer ?
#
loop_
_entity_poly.entity_id
_entity_poly.type
_entity_poly.pdbx_seq_one_letter_code
_entity_poly.pdbx_strand_id
1 'polypeptide(L)'
;MDLVLPDALPSDDERAAVDAVLGPATSGWSGGERAIEFEGRVARRGEAHDRRHQLLPVLHALQARAGWISPGGLRYACERLTVPPAEAYGVATFYAMFSTEERPERVVHVCDDIACKVAGAENLIGDLERELGSGRENQLLRSPCLGMCERAPAALMQTFGNDASDTAIGPVSVEVLDPFLHGGSWTMMTGAEPVDVAPQALGTREGLRLLRRVGVVDPSSLDDYRAHGGYEALRRAVELGQEGVIREMKDAKLLGRGGAAFPAGVKWEAVAKQSVRPHYFICNADESEPGTFKDRVLMEHDPFAVLESLTIAGYATGSEKGFIYIRGEYPNATSMLEGAIEKAYAHGFLGSDVMGEGFAFDVELRR
;
A
#
# COMPACT_ATOMS: atom_id res chain seq x y z
N MET A 1 1.38 -5.02 30.97
CA MET A 1 2.40 -5.82 30.26
C MET A 1 3.67 -4.99 30.34
N ASP A 2 4.59 -5.38 31.24
CA ASP A 2 5.87 -4.68 31.36
C ASP A 2 6.70 -5.01 30.12
N LEU A 3 7.04 -3.99 29.35
CA LEU A 3 7.75 -4.13 28.09
C LEU A 3 9.22 -4.42 28.39
N VAL A 4 9.52 -5.70 28.65
CA VAL A 4 10.89 -6.20 28.74
C VAL A 4 11.26 -6.63 27.33
N LEU A 5 11.99 -5.79 26.58
CA LEU A 5 12.81 -6.29 25.47
C LEU A 5 14.07 -6.87 26.12
N PRO A 6 14.21 -8.20 26.27
CA PRO A 6 15.43 -8.79 26.81
C PRO A 6 16.55 -8.61 25.77
N ASP A 7 17.77 -9.07 26.11
CA ASP A 7 18.97 -9.12 25.25
C ASP A 7 18.81 -9.90 23.90
N ALA A 8 17.58 -10.19 23.45
CA ALA A 8 17.21 -10.91 22.24
C ALA A 8 17.84 -10.26 21.00
N LEU A 9 18.87 -10.89 20.45
CA LEU A 9 19.57 -10.42 19.25
C LEU A 9 18.73 -10.70 18.00
N PRO A 10 18.70 -9.80 16.99
CA PRO A 10 18.11 -10.12 15.70
C PRO A 10 18.92 -11.22 15.02
N SER A 11 18.26 -12.01 14.18
CA SER A 11 18.92 -12.92 13.24
C SER A 11 19.63 -12.13 12.13
N ASP A 12 20.51 -12.79 11.36
CA ASP A 12 21.18 -12.16 10.22
C ASP A 12 20.19 -11.82 9.10
N ASP A 13 19.15 -12.64 8.95
CA ASP A 13 18.05 -12.43 8.03
C ASP A 13 17.22 -11.20 8.39
N GLU A 14 16.93 -11.00 9.67
CA GLU A 14 16.23 -9.81 10.16
C GLU A 14 17.08 -8.55 9.98
N ARG A 15 18.38 -8.63 10.26
CA ARG A 15 19.32 -7.52 9.99
C ARG A 15 19.30 -7.14 8.51
N ALA A 16 19.42 -8.13 7.62
CA ALA A 16 19.39 -7.91 6.18
C ALA A 16 18.06 -7.29 5.71
N ALA A 17 16.93 -7.72 6.27
CA ALA A 17 15.61 -7.17 5.93
C ALA A 17 15.47 -5.69 6.32
N VAL A 18 15.91 -5.31 7.52
CA VAL A 18 15.91 -3.90 7.95
C VAL A 18 16.88 -3.07 7.10
N ASP A 19 18.06 -3.61 6.80
CA ASP A 19 19.09 -2.92 6.03
C ASP A 19 18.70 -2.75 4.55
N ALA A 20 17.90 -3.65 3.98
CA ALA A 20 17.35 -3.49 2.64
C ALA A 20 16.47 -2.24 2.52
N VAL A 21 15.71 -1.92 3.58
CA VAL A 21 14.87 -0.71 3.64
C VAL A 21 15.70 0.52 3.98
N LEU A 22 16.61 0.38 4.95
CA LEU A 22 17.29 1.53 5.54
C LEU A 22 18.66 1.85 4.90
N GLY A 23 19.18 0.99 4.04
CA GLY A 23 20.58 0.98 3.66
C GLY A 23 21.47 0.38 4.77
N PRO A 24 22.79 0.24 4.54
CA PRO A 24 23.71 -0.29 5.55
C PRO A 24 23.84 0.65 6.76
N ALA A 25 24.13 0.09 7.93
CA ALA A 25 24.45 0.88 9.11
C ALA A 25 25.74 1.68 8.90
N THR A 26 25.69 2.99 9.10
CA THR A 26 26.81 3.90 8.85
C THR A 26 27.59 4.29 10.10
N SER A 27 27.08 3.98 11.30
CA SER A 27 27.68 4.41 12.58
C SER A 27 27.23 3.51 13.73
N GLY A 28 27.96 3.53 14.85
CA GLY A 28 27.54 2.87 16.09
C GLY A 28 26.22 3.38 16.66
N TRP A 29 25.83 4.61 16.29
CA TRP A 29 24.54 5.23 16.66
C TRP A 29 23.38 4.82 15.77
N SER A 30 23.65 4.17 14.63
CA SER A 30 22.69 3.64 13.68
C SER A 30 22.85 2.13 13.50
N GLY A 31 23.24 1.41 14.56
CA GLY A 31 23.31 -0.06 14.60
C GLY A 31 24.56 -0.69 13.97
N GLY A 32 25.58 0.10 13.60
CA GLY A 32 26.84 -0.36 13.01
C GLY A 32 27.97 -0.55 14.04
N GLU A 33 29.19 -0.84 13.57
CA GLU A 33 30.36 -0.91 14.45
C GLU A 33 30.73 0.47 15.02
N ARG A 34 30.99 0.53 16.33
CA ARG A 34 31.31 1.78 17.02
C ARG A 34 32.78 2.16 16.79
N ALA A 35 33.03 3.13 15.93
CA ALA A 35 34.37 3.68 15.72
C ALA A 35 34.75 4.66 16.84
N ILE A 36 35.44 4.15 17.88
CA ILE A 36 35.82 4.91 19.09
C ILE A 36 36.61 6.20 18.76
N GLU A 37 37.40 6.19 17.69
CA GLU A 37 38.23 7.34 17.27
C GLU A 37 37.43 8.54 16.75
N PHE A 38 36.21 8.34 16.21
CA PHE A 38 35.38 9.40 15.63
C PHE A 38 34.08 9.66 16.40
N GLU A 39 33.54 8.66 17.12
CA GLU A 39 32.22 8.71 17.75
C GLU A 39 32.25 8.94 19.27
N GLY A 40 33.44 8.97 19.88
CA GLY A 40 33.60 8.92 21.34
C GLY A 40 33.14 10.15 22.13
N ARG A 41 32.90 11.31 21.49
CA ARG A 41 32.65 12.59 22.21
C ARG A 41 31.66 13.56 21.55
N VAL A 42 30.97 13.17 20.47
CA VAL A 42 30.05 14.08 19.75
C VAL A 42 28.72 13.37 19.51
N ALA A 43 27.63 13.91 20.07
CA ALA A 43 26.28 13.52 19.68
C ALA A 43 25.88 14.33 18.44
N ARG A 44 25.65 13.67 17.31
CA ARG A 44 25.02 14.29 16.15
C ARG A 44 23.50 14.08 16.25
N ARG A 45 22.71 15.11 15.93
CA ARG A 45 21.29 14.93 15.63
C ARG A 45 21.24 14.09 14.35
N GLY A 46 21.06 12.78 14.52
CA GLY A 46 21.35 11.81 13.47
C GLY A 46 20.24 11.72 12.42
N GLU A 47 20.65 11.44 11.18
CA GLU A 47 19.78 11.08 10.04
C GLU A 47 18.70 10.04 10.40
N ALA A 48 18.95 9.21 11.43
CA ALA A 48 17.99 8.24 11.95
C ALA A 48 16.67 8.86 12.46
N HIS A 49 16.71 10.03 13.12
CA HIS A 49 15.49 10.67 13.64
C HIS A 49 14.60 11.22 12.51
N ASP A 50 15.18 11.68 11.40
CA ASP A 50 14.41 12.15 10.24
C ASP A 50 13.79 10.98 9.46
N ARG A 51 14.25 9.75 9.73
CA ARG A 51 13.78 8.51 9.12
C ARG A 51 12.77 7.76 9.96
N ARG A 52 12.27 8.33 11.06
CA ARG A 52 11.24 7.72 11.93
C ARG A 52 9.99 7.27 11.16
N HIS A 53 9.65 8.00 10.10
CA HIS A 53 8.57 7.68 9.17
C HIS A 53 8.76 6.35 8.40
N GLN A 54 9.95 5.72 8.46
CA GLN A 54 10.27 4.43 7.85
C GLN A 54 9.95 3.23 8.76
N LEU A 55 9.40 3.45 9.96
CA LEU A 55 9.08 2.37 10.88
C LEU A 55 8.13 1.32 10.26
N LEU A 56 7.04 1.75 9.62
CA LEU A 56 6.10 0.83 8.97
C LEU A 56 6.75 -0.02 7.86
N PRO A 57 7.47 0.59 6.88
CA PRO A 57 8.24 -0.18 5.90
C PRO A 57 9.20 -1.22 6.52
N VAL A 58 9.89 -0.84 7.61
CA VAL A 58 10.82 -1.73 8.32
C VAL A 58 10.09 -2.91 8.98
N LEU A 59 8.93 -2.67 9.60
CA LEU A 59 8.12 -3.73 10.20
C LEU A 59 7.57 -4.68 9.12
N HIS A 60 7.17 -4.16 7.96
CA HIS A 60 6.79 -5.00 6.81
C HIS A 60 7.95 -5.87 6.33
N ALA A 61 9.16 -5.31 6.19
CA ALA A 61 10.32 -6.08 5.76
C ALA A 61 10.69 -7.19 6.76
N LEU A 62 10.63 -6.89 8.07
CA LEU A 62 10.85 -7.88 9.13
C LEU A 62 9.83 -9.01 9.05
N GLN A 63 8.54 -8.68 8.98
CA GLN A 63 7.49 -9.70 8.90
C GLN A 63 7.56 -10.50 7.60
N ALA A 64 7.80 -9.86 6.45
CA ALA A 64 7.97 -10.57 5.18
C ALA A 64 9.08 -11.61 5.27
N ARG A 65 10.18 -11.27 5.96
CA ARG A 65 11.33 -12.16 6.15
C ARG A 65 11.07 -13.28 7.15
N ALA A 66 10.54 -12.97 8.33
CA ALA A 66 10.48 -13.89 9.46
C ALA A 66 9.09 -14.53 9.68
N GLY A 67 8.04 -13.99 9.08
CA GLY A 67 6.63 -14.33 9.34
C GLY A 67 6.02 -13.59 10.51
N TRP A 68 6.82 -12.84 11.27
CA TRP A 68 6.40 -12.09 12.45
C TRP A 68 7.44 -11.02 12.79
N ILE A 69 7.10 -10.15 13.74
CA ILE A 69 7.98 -9.14 14.29
C ILE A 69 8.58 -9.69 15.58
N SER A 70 9.74 -10.33 15.48
CA SER A 70 10.44 -10.87 16.66
C SER A 70 10.93 -9.77 17.59
N PRO A 71 11.15 -10.06 18.89
CA PRO A 71 11.78 -9.12 19.81
C PRO A 71 13.15 -8.63 19.33
N GLY A 72 13.93 -9.49 18.67
CA GLY A 72 15.25 -9.16 18.14
C GLY A 72 15.19 -8.22 16.95
N GLY A 73 14.35 -8.55 15.96
CA GLY A 73 14.08 -7.71 14.80
C GLY A 73 13.54 -6.33 15.18
N LEU A 74 12.56 -6.29 16.11
CA LEU A 74 12.00 -5.03 16.61
C LEU A 74 13.05 -4.17 17.31
N ARG A 75 13.93 -4.78 18.12
CA ARG A 75 15.02 -4.06 18.78
C ARG A 75 15.97 -3.43 17.76
N TYR A 76 16.35 -4.19 16.73
CA TYR A 76 17.20 -3.67 15.67
C TYR A 76 16.55 -2.51 14.92
N ALA A 77 15.26 -2.62 14.58
CA ALA A 77 14.51 -1.51 13.99
C ALA A 77 14.51 -0.25 14.88
N CYS A 78 14.32 -0.43 16.19
CA CYS A 78 14.37 0.66 17.17
C CYS A 78 15.75 1.34 17.22
N GLU A 79 16.83 0.56 17.25
CA GLU A 79 18.21 1.06 17.21
C GLU A 79 18.47 1.84 15.91
N ARG A 80 18.08 1.29 14.76
CA ARG A 80 18.28 1.89 13.44
C ARG A 80 17.52 3.20 13.22
N LEU A 81 16.32 3.31 13.79
CA LEU A 81 15.43 4.46 13.61
C LEU A 81 15.43 5.43 14.80
N THR A 82 16.15 5.10 15.87
CA THR A 82 16.09 5.84 17.14
C THR A 82 14.64 5.99 17.65
N VAL A 83 13.85 4.93 17.51
CA VAL A 83 12.47 4.86 18.00
C VAL A 83 12.45 4.13 19.34
N PRO A 84 11.75 4.65 20.36
CA PRO A 84 11.60 3.92 21.62
C PRO A 84 10.92 2.56 21.42
N PRO A 85 11.43 1.47 22.01
CA PRO A 85 10.81 0.14 21.99
C PRO A 85 9.30 0.10 22.23
N ALA A 86 8.81 0.85 23.23
CA ALA A 86 7.40 0.87 23.57
C ALA A 86 6.54 1.49 22.46
N GLU A 87 7.06 2.48 21.75
CA GLU A 87 6.38 3.10 20.61
C GLU A 87 6.36 2.14 19.42
N ALA A 88 7.49 1.53 19.09
CA ALA A 88 7.58 0.57 17.99
C ALA A 88 6.69 -0.67 18.23
N TYR A 89 6.67 -1.18 19.47
CA TYR A 89 5.78 -2.26 19.86
C TYR A 89 4.30 -1.84 19.83
N GLY A 90 4.00 -0.61 20.24
CA GLY A 90 2.66 -0.03 20.09
C GLY A 90 2.19 -0.02 18.65
N VAL A 91 3.07 0.32 17.70
CA VAL A 91 2.77 0.23 16.26
C VAL A 91 2.61 -1.22 15.81
N ALA A 92 3.55 -2.10 16.16
CA ALA A 92 3.51 -3.52 15.77
C ALA A 92 2.26 -4.27 16.25
N THR A 93 1.72 -3.87 17.41
CA THR A 93 0.50 -4.48 17.99
C THR A 93 -0.80 -3.78 17.59
N PHE A 94 -0.72 -2.60 16.97
CA PHE A 94 -1.90 -1.84 16.54
C PHE A 94 -2.48 -2.35 15.21
N TYR A 95 -1.63 -2.72 14.26
CA TYR A 95 -2.06 -3.18 12.94
C TYR A 95 -2.36 -4.69 12.94
N ALA A 96 -3.58 -5.07 12.55
CA ALA A 96 -4.02 -6.47 12.53
C ALA A 96 -3.21 -7.37 11.56
N MET A 97 -2.61 -6.77 10.53
CA MET A 97 -1.75 -7.47 9.57
C MET A 97 -0.39 -7.84 10.17
N PHE A 98 0.07 -7.14 11.20
CA PHE A 98 1.31 -7.48 11.89
C PHE A 98 1.09 -8.56 12.94
N SER A 99 2.10 -9.42 13.11
CA SER A 99 2.12 -10.45 14.14
C SER A 99 3.33 -10.27 15.03
N THR A 100 3.11 -10.27 16.34
CA THR A 100 4.17 -10.37 17.35
C THR A 100 4.31 -11.78 17.89
N GLU A 101 3.68 -12.76 17.23
CA GLU A 101 3.76 -14.19 17.52
C GLU A 101 4.23 -14.92 16.26
N GLU A 102 4.98 -16.01 16.44
CA GLU A 102 5.49 -16.80 15.32
C GLU A 102 4.35 -17.32 14.44
N ARG A 103 4.50 -17.14 13.12
CA ARG A 103 3.59 -17.66 12.11
C ARG A 103 4.28 -18.70 11.24
N PRO A 104 3.54 -19.68 10.71
CA PRO A 104 4.05 -20.58 9.70
C PRO A 104 4.40 -19.80 8.42
N GLU A 105 5.25 -20.41 7.58
CA GLU A 105 5.70 -19.82 6.30
C GLU A 105 4.54 -19.38 5.40
N ARG A 106 3.40 -20.08 5.45
CA ARG A 106 2.24 -19.82 4.61
C ARG A 106 1.03 -19.57 5.48
N VAL A 107 0.33 -18.47 5.25
CA VAL A 107 -0.87 -18.08 6.00
C VAL A 107 -1.96 -17.69 5.01
N VAL A 108 -3.20 -18.10 5.28
CA VAL A 108 -4.38 -17.73 4.50
C VAL A 108 -5.35 -16.96 5.39
N HIS A 109 -5.71 -15.77 4.95
CA HIS A 109 -6.77 -14.94 5.51
C HIS A 109 -8.04 -15.11 4.69
N VAL A 110 -9.10 -15.70 5.24
CA VAL A 110 -10.39 -15.82 4.55
C VAL A 110 -11.32 -14.72 5.03
N CYS A 111 -11.91 -13.98 4.07
CA CYS A 111 -12.85 -12.91 4.37
C CYS A 111 -14.16 -13.47 4.96
N ASP A 112 -14.53 -13.05 6.17
CA ASP A 112 -15.79 -13.45 6.83
C ASP A 112 -16.84 -12.31 6.89
N ASP A 113 -16.58 -11.22 6.19
CA ASP A 113 -17.49 -10.07 6.08
C ASP A 113 -18.71 -10.36 5.18
N ILE A 114 -19.73 -9.51 5.25
CA ILE A 114 -21.09 -9.73 4.78
C ILE A 114 -21.19 -10.31 3.37
N ALA A 115 -20.45 -9.79 2.39
CA ALA A 115 -20.48 -10.27 1.01
C ALA A 115 -19.92 -11.70 0.89
N CYS A 116 -18.80 -11.98 1.56
CA CYS A 116 -18.19 -13.31 1.56
C CYS A 116 -19.00 -14.30 2.40
N LYS A 117 -19.56 -13.86 3.52
CA LYS A 117 -20.47 -14.65 4.35
C LYS A 117 -21.71 -15.08 3.57
N VAL A 118 -22.35 -14.18 2.82
CA VAL A 118 -23.47 -14.49 1.93
C VAL A 118 -23.04 -15.45 0.82
N ALA A 119 -21.81 -15.32 0.32
CA ALA A 119 -21.23 -16.24 -0.67
C ALA A 119 -20.73 -17.58 -0.10
N GLY A 120 -20.94 -17.86 1.20
CA GLY A 120 -20.62 -19.16 1.81
C GLY A 120 -19.28 -19.25 2.54
N ALA A 121 -18.62 -18.12 2.85
CA ALA A 121 -17.31 -18.12 3.51
C ALA A 121 -17.26 -18.86 4.85
N GLU A 122 -18.34 -18.84 5.63
CA GLU A 122 -18.39 -19.57 6.93
C GLU A 122 -18.27 -21.08 6.75
N ASN A 123 -18.91 -21.63 5.70
CA ASN A 123 -18.79 -23.05 5.37
C ASN A 123 -17.37 -23.36 4.89
N LEU A 124 -16.83 -22.51 4.00
CA LEU A 124 -15.45 -22.64 3.50
C LEU A 124 -14.43 -22.66 4.65
N ILE A 125 -14.52 -21.73 5.60
CA ILE A 125 -13.64 -21.68 6.76
C ILE A 125 -13.77 -22.96 7.59
N GLY A 126 -15.00 -23.37 7.91
CA GLY A 126 -15.23 -24.59 8.68
C GLY A 126 -14.74 -25.86 7.97
N ASP A 127 -14.75 -25.90 6.64
CA ASP A 127 -14.24 -27.02 5.85
C ASP A 127 -12.71 -27.04 5.88
N LEU A 128 -12.06 -25.89 5.67
CA LEU A 128 -10.60 -25.73 5.76
C LEU A 128 -10.06 -26.04 7.17
N GLU A 129 -10.76 -25.62 8.23
CA GLU A 129 -10.39 -25.93 9.62
C GLU A 129 -10.40 -27.44 9.87
N ARG A 130 -11.37 -28.19 9.29
CA ARG A 130 -11.45 -29.64 9.41
C ARG A 130 -10.35 -30.35 8.64
N GLU A 131 -9.97 -29.84 7.47
CA GLU A 131 -8.89 -30.41 6.66
C GLU A 131 -7.50 -30.14 7.23
N LEU A 132 -7.26 -28.92 7.74
CA LEU A 132 -5.98 -28.54 8.36
C LEU A 132 -5.70 -29.31 9.67
N GLY A 133 -6.74 -29.62 10.42
CA GLY A 133 -6.63 -30.24 11.75
C GLY A 133 -6.15 -29.27 12.84
N SER A 134 -6.04 -29.78 14.06
CA SER A 134 -5.63 -28.99 15.23
C SER A 134 -4.14 -28.62 15.21
N GLY A 135 -3.77 -27.46 15.77
CA GLY A 135 -2.38 -27.00 15.88
C GLY A 135 -1.88 -26.17 14.70
N ARG A 136 -2.77 -25.80 13.77
CA ARG A 136 -2.49 -24.94 12.61
C ARG A 136 -3.38 -23.69 12.60
N GLU A 137 -3.84 -23.27 13.77
CA GLU A 137 -4.76 -22.13 13.93
C GLU A 137 -4.14 -20.81 13.44
N ASN A 138 -2.81 -20.65 13.57
CA ASN A 138 -2.09 -19.47 13.06
C ASN A 138 -1.83 -19.50 11.55
N GLN A 139 -2.31 -20.53 10.84
CA GLN A 139 -2.17 -20.69 9.39
C GLN A 139 -3.44 -20.30 8.62
N LEU A 140 -4.61 -20.44 9.24
CA LEU A 140 -5.89 -20.07 8.67
C LEU A 140 -6.54 -19.01 9.57
N LEU A 141 -6.51 -17.77 9.09
CA LEU A 141 -7.01 -16.63 9.82
C LEU A 141 -8.32 -16.14 9.20
N ARG A 142 -9.24 -15.70 10.05
CA ARG A 142 -10.41 -14.94 9.61
C ARG A 142 -9.99 -13.49 9.35
N SER A 143 -10.60 -12.86 8.37
CA SER A 143 -10.30 -11.48 8.01
C SER A 143 -11.55 -10.65 7.76
N PRO A 144 -11.56 -9.37 8.17
CA PRO A 144 -12.50 -8.38 7.67
C PRO A 144 -12.43 -8.23 6.13
N CYS A 145 -13.33 -7.41 5.58
CA CYS A 145 -13.45 -7.19 4.14
C CYS A 145 -12.11 -6.95 3.42
N LEU A 146 -11.79 -7.81 2.46
CA LEU A 146 -10.59 -7.73 1.61
C LEU A 146 -10.77 -6.86 0.35
N GLY A 147 -11.88 -6.10 0.25
CA GLY A 147 -12.18 -5.25 -0.93
C GLY A 147 -12.39 -6.02 -2.24
N MET A 148 -12.75 -7.30 -2.16
CA MET A 148 -13.06 -8.17 -3.31
C MET A 148 -14.49 -8.69 -3.27
N CYS A 149 -15.43 -7.83 -2.88
CA CYS A 149 -16.83 -8.22 -2.72
C CYS A 149 -17.47 -8.68 -4.03
N GLU A 150 -16.98 -8.22 -5.18
CA GLU A 150 -17.43 -8.65 -6.51
C GLU A 150 -16.90 -10.03 -6.91
N ARG A 151 -15.92 -10.56 -6.16
CA ARG A 151 -15.30 -11.88 -6.35
C ARG A 151 -15.48 -12.78 -5.12
N ALA A 152 -16.47 -12.50 -4.28
CA ALA A 152 -16.70 -13.26 -3.06
C ALA A 152 -17.00 -14.77 -3.33
N PRO A 153 -16.57 -15.69 -2.46
CA PRO A 153 -15.74 -15.47 -1.28
C PRO A 153 -14.28 -15.18 -1.65
N ALA A 154 -13.59 -14.36 -0.86
CA ALA A 154 -12.23 -13.92 -1.14
C ALA A 154 -11.24 -14.32 -0.03
N ALA A 155 -9.97 -14.48 -0.41
CA ALA A 155 -8.88 -14.75 0.52
C ALA A 155 -7.61 -13.95 0.19
N LEU A 156 -6.81 -13.67 1.21
CA LEU A 156 -5.46 -13.13 1.12
C LEU A 156 -4.47 -14.22 1.57
N MET A 157 -3.59 -14.63 0.67
CA MET A 157 -2.58 -15.65 0.85
C MET A 157 -1.23 -14.97 1.05
N GLN A 158 -0.53 -15.31 2.13
CA GLN A 158 0.76 -14.76 2.47
C GLN A 158 1.80 -15.87 2.55
N THR A 159 2.93 -15.66 1.89
CA THR A 159 4.15 -16.46 2.05
C THR A 159 5.19 -15.59 2.71
N PHE A 160 5.92 -16.13 3.67
CA PHE A 160 7.02 -15.48 4.39
C PHE A 160 8.33 -16.21 4.12
N GLY A 161 9.46 -15.56 4.36
CA GLY A 161 10.79 -16.14 4.15
C GLY A 161 11.50 -15.57 2.93
N ASN A 162 12.15 -16.42 2.13
CA ASN A 162 12.89 -15.97 0.94
C ASN A 162 11.96 -15.60 -0.22
N ASP A 163 10.88 -16.37 -0.38
CA ASP A 163 9.89 -16.20 -1.46
C ASP A 163 8.66 -15.43 -0.94
N ALA A 164 8.91 -14.42 -0.10
CA ALA A 164 7.84 -13.69 0.56
C ALA A 164 6.93 -13.00 -0.47
N SER A 165 5.62 -13.23 -0.35
CA SER A 165 4.65 -12.74 -1.33
C SER A 165 3.27 -12.64 -0.71
N ASP A 166 2.53 -11.61 -1.07
CA ASP A 166 1.10 -11.51 -0.75
C ASP A 166 0.29 -11.62 -2.03
N THR A 167 -0.72 -12.48 -2.05
CA THR A 167 -1.64 -12.63 -3.18
C THR A 167 -3.07 -12.63 -2.67
N ALA A 168 -3.89 -11.76 -3.24
CA ALA A 168 -5.26 -11.60 -2.84
C ALA A 168 -6.16 -12.08 -4.01
N ILE A 169 -7.05 -13.03 -3.74
CA ILE A 169 -7.80 -13.79 -4.76
C ILE A 169 -9.27 -13.99 -4.41
N GLY A 170 -10.07 -14.19 -5.46
CA GLY A 170 -11.47 -14.59 -5.38
C GLY A 170 -12.01 -14.90 -6.78
N PRO A 171 -13.06 -15.72 -6.93
CA PRO A 171 -13.65 -16.54 -5.87
C PRO A 171 -12.72 -17.67 -5.42
N VAL A 172 -12.78 -18.04 -4.13
CA VAL A 172 -11.99 -19.15 -3.57
C VAL A 172 -12.84 -20.33 -3.12
N SER A 173 -12.23 -21.51 -3.11
CA SER A 173 -12.80 -22.74 -2.56
C SER A 173 -11.71 -23.53 -1.83
N VAL A 174 -12.11 -24.64 -1.19
CA VAL A 174 -11.18 -25.55 -0.51
C VAL A 174 -10.12 -26.06 -1.50
N GLU A 175 -10.54 -26.46 -2.70
CA GLU A 175 -9.64 -27.00 -3.74
C GLU A 175 -8.59 -25.99 -4.22
N VAL A 176 -8.87 -24.69 -4.08
CA VAL A 176 -7.95 -23.61 -4.43
C VAL A 176 -6.95 -23.36 -3.30
N LEU A 177 -7.41 -23.37 -2.04
CA LEU A 177 -6.61 -22.96 -0.89
C LEU A 177 -5.84 -24.11 -0.24
N ASP A 178 -6.38 -25.33 -0.25
CA ASP A 178 -5.77 -26.51 0.38
C ASP A 178 -4.36 -26.83 -0.15
N PRO A 179 -4.09 -26.81 -1.47
CA PRO A 179 -2.75 -27.03 -1.98
C PRO A 179 -1.73 -26.02 -1.45
N PHE A 180 -2.12 -24.74 -1.34
CA PHE A 180 -1.25 -23.70 -0.81
C PHE A 180 -0.91 -23.95 0.67
N LEU A 181 -1.93 -24.24 1.47
CA LEU A 181 -1.82 -24.54 2.90
C LEU A 181 -0.92 -25.75 3.20
N HIS A 182 -0.87 -26.74 2.31
CA HIS A 182 -0.11 -27.97 2.48
C HIS A 182 1.28 -27.98 1.83
N GLY A 183 1.82 -26.84 1.42
CA GLY A 183 3.16 -26.81 0.81
C GLY A 183 3.15 -27.12 -0.70
N GLY A 184 1.99 -27.48 -1.25
CA GLY A 184 1.83 -27.87 -2.65
C GLY A 184 2.05 -26.72 -3.63
N SER A 185 2.30 -27.10 -4.89
CA SER A 185 2.21 -26.17 -6.01
C SER A 185 0.76 -25.72 -6.14
N TRP A 186 0.53 -24.44 -5.95
CA TRP A 186 -0.73 -23.81 -6.31
C TRP A 186 -0.49 -23.08 -7.63
N THR A 187 -1.46 -23.18 -8.52
CA THR A 187 -1.49 -22.32 -9.70
C THR A 187 -2.68 -21.41 -9.47
N MET A 188 -2.50 -20.11 -9.68
CA MET A 188 -3.64 -19.22 -9.88
C MET A 188 -4.57 -19.92 -10.88
N MET A 189 -5.74 -20.37 -10.42
CA MET A 189 -6.73 -20.94 -11.31
C MET A 189 -7.26 -19.79 -12.15
N THR A 190 -6.54 -19.47 -13.24
CA THR A 190 -6.92 -18.46 -14.24
C THR A 190 -8.15 -18.89 -15.06
N GLY A 191 -8.74 -20.04 -14.71
CA GLY A 191 -9.94 -20.59 -15.35
C GLY A 191 -11.25 -19.98 -14.85
N ALA A 192 -11.22 -19.10 -13.84
CA ALA A 192 -12.34 -18.19 -13.63
C ALA A 192 -12.36 -17.23 -14.82
N GLU A 193 -13.42 -17.29 -15.64
CA GLU A 193 -13.75 -16.26 -16.63
C GLU A 193 -13.47 -14.88 -16.01
N PRO A 194 -12.81 -13.95 -16.73
CA PRO A 194 -12.57 -12.60 -16.23
C PRO A 194 -13.89 -12.05 -15.69
N VAL A 195 -14.00 -11.90 -14.37
CA VAL A 195 -15.17 -11.29 -13.77
C VAL A 195 -15.21 -9.88 -14.34
N ASP A 196 -16.28 -9.55 -15.07
CA ASP A 196 -16.46 -8.21 -15.63
C ASP A 196 -16.53 -7.22 -14.46
N VAL A 197 -15.37 -6.66 -14.16
CA VAL A 197 -15.14 -5.71 -13.08
C VAL A 197 -15.73 -4.34 -13.39
N ALA A 198 -16.41 -4.14 -14.52
CA ALA A 198 -17.13 -2.90 -14.82
C ALA A 198 -18.55 -2.96 -14.23
N PRO A 199 -18.78 -2.50 -12.99
CA PRO A 199 -20.09 -2.63 -12.39
C PRO A 199 -20.88 -1.40 -12.87
N GLN A 200 -22.14 -1.60 -13.25
CA GLN A 200 -23.19 -0.58 -13.42
C GLN A 200 -23.50 -0.04 -14.82
N ALA A 201 -22.77 -0.37 -15.88
CA ALA A 201 -23.30 -0.10 -17.23
C ALA A 201 -24.14 -1.29 -17.72
N LEU A 202 -25.35 -1.46 -17.16
CA LEU A 202 -26.40 -2.18 -17.89
C LEU A 202 -26.76 -1.32 -19.12
N GLY A 203 -25.97 -1.44 -20.19
CA GLY A 203 -26.09 -0.60 -21.39
C GLY A 203 -24.76 -0.06 -21.89
N THR A 204 -24.75 1.20 -22.34
CA THR A 204 -23.59 1.82 -22.99
C THR A 204 -22.59 2.41 -21.98
N ARG A 205 -21.31 2.41 -22.34
CA ARG A 205 -20.22 2.97 -21.52
C ARG A 205 -20.08 4.51 -21.63
N GLU A 206 -20.92 5.17 -22.42
CA GLU A 206 -20.84 6.60 -22.74
C GLU A 206 -20.96 7.53 -21.50
N GLY A 207 -21.66 7.07 -20.47
CA GLY A 207 -21.84 7.81 -19.21
C GLY A 207 -20.66 7.71 -18.25
N LEU A 208 -19.74 6.76 -18.45
CA LEU A 208 -18.61 6.55 -17.54
C LEU A 208 -17.65 7.74 -17.60
N ARG A 209 -17.14 8.12 -16.42
CA ARG A 209 -16.15 9.20 -16.26
C ARG A 209 -14.85 8.64 -15.71
N LEU A 210 -14.87 8.14 -14.47
CA LEU A 210 -13.70 7.53 -13.83
C LEU A 210 -13.37 6.17 -14.43
N LEU A 211 -14.39 5.33 -14.66
CA LEU A 211 -14.21 3.96 -15.16
C LEU A 211 -14.12 3.85 -16.69
N ARG A 212 -14.01 4.97 -17.42
CA ARG A 212 -14.13 4.97 -18.89
C ARG A 212 -13.07 4.09 -19.58
N ARG A 213 -11.86 4.02 -19.01
CA ARG A 213 -10.72 3.23 -19.52
C ARG A 213 -10.63 1.80 -18.98
N VAL A 214 -11.33 1.48 -17.88
CA VAL A 214 -11.27 0.16 -17.24
C VAL A 214 -11.74 -0.93 -18.20
N GLY A 215 -10.86 -1.86 -18.58
CA GLY A 215 -11.16 -2.92 -19.56
C GLY A 215 -11.12 -2.46 -21.03
N VAL A 216 -10.69 -1.22 -21.29
CA VAL A 216 -10.46 -0.68 -22.64
C VAL A 216 -8.96 -0.55 -22.91
N VAL A 217 -8.19 -0.16 -21.90
CA VAL A 217 -6.73 0.01 -21.99
C VAL A 217 -6.00 -1.11 -21.26
N ASP A 218 -4.78 -1.42 -21.69
CA ASP A 218 -3.80 -2.15 -20.88
C ASP A 218 -3.37 -1.25 -19.71
N PRO A 219 -3.72 -1.59 -18.46
CA PRO A 219 -3.44 -0.74 -17.30
C PRO A 219 -1.95 -0.63 -16.99
N SER A 220 -1.11 -1.51 -17.55
CA SER A 220 0.34 -1.46 -17.42
C SER A 220 0.99 -0.58 -18.49
N SER A 221 0.27 -0.19 -19.55
CA SER A 221 0.85 0.53 -20.69
C SER A 221 0.66 2.05 -20.59
N LEU A 222 1.78 2.77 -20.42
CA LEU A 222 1.78 4.24 -20.46
C LEU A 222 1.36 4.77 -21.84
N ASP A 223 1.77 4.10 -22.92
CA ASP A 223 1.40 4.51 -24.28
C ASP A 223 -0.09 4.35 -24.54
N ASP A 224 -0.69 3.27 -24.03
CA ASP A 224 -2.13 3.04 -24.16
C ASP A 224 -2.93 4.06 -23.32
N TYR A 225 -2.45 4.37 -22.12
CA TYR A 225 -3.00 5.46 -21.31
C TYR A 225 -3.00 6.80 -22.06
N ARG A 226 -1.89 7.16 -22.71
CA ARG A 226 -1.73 8.40 -23.49
C ARG A 226 -2.59 8.41 -24.76
N ALA A 227 -2.68 7.27 -25.46
CA ALA A 227 -3.54 7.12 -26.64
C ALA A 227 -5.03 7.37 -26.30
N HIS A 228 -5.41 7.17 -25.04
CA HIS A 228 -6.75 7.38 -24.49
C HIS A 228 -6.87 8.66 -23.65
N GLY A 229 -6.11 9.70 -24.01
CA GLY A 229 -6.19 11.05 -23.42
C GLY A 229 -5.48 11.22 -22.08
N GLY A 230 -4.62 10.27 -21.71
CA GLY A 230 -3.76 10.37 -20.52
C GLY A 230 -2.79 11.54 -20.62
N TYR A 231 -2.56 12.23 -19.49
CA TYR A 231 -1.72 13.44 -19.36
C TYR A 231 -2.19 14.66 -20.16
N GLU A 232 -3.37 14.64 -20.77
CA GLU A 232 -4.00 15.83 -21.32
C GLU A 232 -4.51 16.76 -20.21
N ALA A 233 -5.03 16.21 -19.11
CA ALA A 233 -5.53 17.00 -18.01
C ALA A 233 -4.37 17.66 -17.23
N LEU A 234 -3.24 16.96 -17.08
CA LEU A 234 -2.03 17.55 -16.48
C LEU A 234 -1.48 18.71 -17.33
N ARG A 235 -1.41 18.57 -18.65
CA ARG A 235 -1.00 19.67 -19.55
C ARG A 235 -1.91 20.88 -19.40
N ARG A 236 -3.23 20.66 -19.44
CA ARG A 236 -4.22 21.74 -19.21
C ARG A 236 -4.08 22.36 -17.82
N ALA A 237 -3.80 21.57 -16.78
CA ALA A 237 -3.60 22.09 -15.44
C ALA A 237 -2.43 23.08 -15.39
N VAL A 238 -1.33 22.78 -16.08
CA VAL A 238 -0.19 23.70 -16.21
C VAL A 238 -0.61 24.98 -16.94
N GLU A 239 -1.29 24.89 -18.08
CA GLU A 239 -1.78 26.05 -18.85
C GLU A 239 -2.67 26.99 -18.03
N LEU A 240 -3.53 26.42 -17.17
CA LEU A 240 -4.43 27.18 -16.30
C LEU A 240 -3.71 27.87 -15.14
N GLY A 241 -2.53 27.39 -14.76
CA GLY A 241 -1.87 27.78 -13.51
C GLY A 241 -2.54 27.18 -12.27
N GLN A 242 -1.82 27.19 -11.15
CA GLN A 242 -2.30 26.62 -9.86
C GLN A 242 -3.65 27.22 -9.42
N GLU A 243 -3.80 28.54 -9.50
CA GLU A 243 -5.06 29.22 -9.16
C GLU A 243 -6.20 28.86 -10.11
N GLY A 244 -5.90 28.65 -11.40
CA GLY A 244 -6.87 28.24 -12.41
C GLY A 244 -7.39 26.83 -12.15
N VAL A 245 -6.52 25.90 -11.77
CA VAL A 245 -6.92 24.54 -11.37
C VAL A 245 -7.83 24.56 -10.13
N ILE A 246 -7.46 25.34 -9.10
CA ILE A 246 -8.29 25.48 -7.90
C ILE A 246 -9.66 26.05 -8.24
N ARG A 247 -9.73 27.05 -9.14
CA ARG A 247 -10.99 27.61 -9.62
C ARG A 247 -11.83 26.56 -10.34
N GLU A 248 -11.25 25.81 -11.27
CA GLU A 248 -11.95 24.76 -12.01
C GLU A 248 -12.51 23.68 -11.06
N MET A 249 -11.76 23.30 -10.02
CA MET A 249 -12.22 22.36 -8.98
C MET A 249 -13.39 22.90 -8.15
N LYS A 250 -13.42 24.21 -7.86
CA LYS A 250 -14.53 24.86 -7.16
C LYS A 250 -15.77 24.99 -8.06
N ASP A 251 -15.58 25.36 -9.31
CA ASP A 251 -16.65 25.51 -10.30
C ASP A 251 -17.30 24.16 -10.64
N ALA A 252 -16.51 23.09 -10.71
CA ALA A 252 -16.98 21.71 -10.85
C ALA A 252 -17.77 21.21 -9.64
N LYS A 253 -17.71 21.91 -8.49
CA LYS A 253 -18.34 21.53 -7.22
C LYS A 253 -18.01 20.09 -6.81
N LEU A 254 -16.77 19.67 -7.07
CA LEU A 254 -16.34 18.31 -6.74
C LEU A 254 -16.34 18.12 -5.23
N LEU A 255 -17.03 17.09 -4.76
CA LEU A 255 -17.06 16.68 -3.36
C LEU A 255 -16.12 15.50 -3.13
N GLY A 256 -15.55 15.41 -1.94
CA GLY A 256 -14.75 14.26 -1.51
C GLY A 256 -15.55 12.95 -1.62
N ARG A 257 -14.95 11.95 -2.26
CA ARG A 257 -15.60 10.64 -2.54
C ARG A 257 -15.35 9.57 -1.47
N GLY A 258 -14.61 9.89 -0.41
CA GLY A 258 -14.43 9.03 0.77
C GLY A 258 -15.53 9.17 1.83
N GLY A 259 -16.76 9.50 1.44
CA GLY A 259 -17.91 9.58 2.35
C GLY A 259 -18.21 10.95 2.98
N ALA A 260 -17.20 11.72 3.41
CA ALA A 260 -17.43 13.01 4.09
C ALA A 260 -18.00 14.13 3.20
N ALA A 261 -17.94 13.98 1.87
CA ALA A 261 -18.51 14.91 0.89
C ALA A 261 -18.08 16.39 1.05
N PHE A 262 -16.91 16.67 1.64
CA PHE A 262 -16.39 18.03 1.76
C PHE A 262 -15.96 18.57 0.39
N PRO A 263 -16.20 19.87 0.06
CA PRO A 263 -15.79 20.45 -1.22
C PRO A 263 -14.28 20.40 -1.46
N ALA A 264 -13.85 19.66 -2.48
CA ALA A 264 -12.44 19.39 -2.75
C ALA A 264 -11.65 20.68 -3.08
N GLY A 265 -12.21 21.55 -3.94
CA GLY A 265 -11.57 22.81 -4.32
C GLY A 265 -11.36 23.77 -3.14
N VAL A 266 -12.27 23.77 -2.16
CA VAL A 266 -12.11 24.58 -0.92
C VAL A 266 -10.97 24.04 -0.07
N LYS A 267 -10.86 22.71 0.05
CA LYS A 267 -9.75 22.06 0.77
C LYS A 267 -8.40 22.38 0.10
N TRP A 268 -8.33 22.29 -1.23
CA TRP A 268 -7.10 22.58 -1.98
C TRP A 268 -6.68 24.04 -1.84
N GLU A 269 -7.63 24.98 -1.95
CA GLU A 269 -7.37 26.40 -1.76
C GLU A 269 -6.81 26.71 -0.35
N ALA A 270 -7.34 26.05 0.68
CA ALA A 270 -6.87 26.24 2.05
C ALA A 270 -5.41 25.80 2.25
N VAL A 271 -4.98 24.72 1.59
CA VAL A 271 -3.60 24.24 1.60
C VAL A 271 -2.70 25.18 0.79
N ALA A 272 -3.10 25.54 -0.43
CA ALA A 272 -2.30 26.39 -1.31
C ALA A 272 -1.95 27.77 -0.70
N LYS A 273 -2.82 28.29 0.19
CA LYS A 273 -2.61 29.57 0.89
C LYS A 273 -1.67 29.49 2.10
N GLN A 274 -1.27 28.30 2.54
CA GLN A 274 -0.35 28.18 3.66
C GLN A 274 1.07 28.60 3.25
N SER A 275 1.72 29.39 4.09
CA SER A 275 3.09 29.86 3.85
C SER A 275 4.16 28.88 4.34
N VAL A 276 3.81 27.97 5.26
CA VAL A 276 4.73 27.01 5.87
C VAL A 276 4.94 25.83 4.92
N ARG A 277 6.20 25.58 4.57
CA ARG A 277 6.63 24.47 3.69
C ARG A 277 7.39 23.40 4.49
N PRO A 278 7.48 22.15 4.00
CA PRO A 278 6.88 21.64 2.75
C PRO A 278 5.36 21.35 2.86
N HIS A 279 4.67 21.32 1.73
CA HIS A 279 3.30 20.80 1.63
C HIS A 279 3.33 19.36 1.10
N TYR A 280 2.38 18.55 1.57
CA TYR A 280 2.21 17.17 1.16
C TYR A 280 0.81 16.92 0.63
N PHE A 281 0.70 16.04 -0.36
CA PHE A 281 -0.59 15.54 -0.82
C PHE A 281 -0.73 14.05 -0.53
N ILE A 282 -1.75 13.65 0.23
CA ILE A 282 -1.94 12.25 0.62
C ILE A 282 -3.16 11.70 -0.11
N CYS A 283 -2.95 10.69 -0.95
CA CYS A 283 -3.99 9.82 -1.49
C CYS A 283 -4.30 8.74 -0.45
N ASN A 284 -5.52 8.74 0.08
CA ASN A 284 -6.01 7.67 0.94
C ASN A 284 -6.56 6.55 0.05
N ALA A 285 -5.84 5.42 0.04
CA ALA A 285 -6.19 4.18 -0.64
C ALA A 285 -6.35 3.01 0.36
N ASP A 286 -6.76 3.32 1.59
CA ASP A 286 -7.01 2.32 2.64
C ASP A 286 -8.36 1.60 2.49
N GLU A 287 -9.25 2.10 1.60
CA GLU A 287 -10.60 1.59 1.23
C GLU A 287 -11.13 0.50 2.18
N SER A 288 -11.38 0.90 3.44
CA SER A 288 -11.59 -0.04 4.56
C SER A 288 -13.05 -0.39 4.78
N GLU A 289 -13.99 0.38 4.19
CA GLU A 289 -15.42 0.16 4.37
C GLU A 289 -15.87 -1.15 3.70
N PRO A 290 -16.51 -2.08 4.43
CA PRO A 290 -17.02 -3.31 3.85
C PRO A 290 -17.95 -3.06 2.65
N GLY A 291 -17.70 -3.77 1.55
CA GLY A 291 -18.47 -3.61 0.32
C GLY A 291 -17.93 -2.58 -0.67
N THR A 292 -16.86 -1.85 -0.31
CA THR A 292 -16.20 -0.92 -1.24
C THR A 292 -14.99 -1.58 -1.93
N PHE A 293 -14.87 -1.34 -3.23
CA PHE A 293 -13.79 -1.85 -4.10
C PHE A 293 -13.55 -0.93 -5.30
N LYS A 294 -14.13 0.28 -5.29
CA LYS A 294 -14.08 1.23 -6.41
C LYS A 294 -12.67 1.80 -6.58
N ASP A 295 -11.95 1.99 -5.47
CA ASP A 295 -10.61 2.54 -5.49
C ASP A 295 -9.64 1.45 -5.93
N ARG A 296 -9.80 0.21 -5.43
CA ARG A 296 -9.04 -0.95 -5.94
C ARG A 296 -9.17 -1.10 -7.45
N VAL A 297 -10.39 -1.05 -7.98
CA VAL A 297 -10.64 -1.16 -9.43
C VAL A 297 -9.89 -0.06 -10.21
N LEU A 298 -9.89 1.18 -9.72
CA LEU A 298 -9.13 2.26 -10.37
C LEU A 298 -7.62 2.04 -10.30
N MET A 299 -7.10 1.60 -9.16
CA MET A 299 -5.66 1.36 -9.00
C MET A 299 -5.17 0.15 -9.80
N GLU A 300 -5.97 -0.91 -9.92
CA GLU A 300 -5.63 -2.09 -10.72
C GLU A 300 -5.78 -1.87 -12.23
N HIS A 301 -6.77 -1.06 -12.65
CA HIS A 301 -7.17 -0.96 -14.06
C HIS A 301 -6.98 0.41 -14.73
N ASP A 302 -6.60 1.45 -13.99
CA ASP A 302 -6.23 2.77 -14.53
C ASP A 302 -5.22 3.49 -13.60
N PRO A 303 -4.10 2.86 -13.19
CA PRO A 303 -3.18 3.41 -12.18
C PRO A 303 -2.59 4.77 -12.58
N PHE A 304 -2.33 5.00 -13.87
CA PHE A 304 -1.82 6.27 -14.37
C PHE A 304 -2.81 7.43 -14.15
N ALA A 305 -4.13 7.17 -14.14
CA ALA A 305 -5.11 8.20 -13.82
C ALA A 305 -5.05 8.64 -12.36
N VAL A 306 -4.74 7.72 -11.45
CA VAL A 306 -4.50 8.03 -10.05
C VAL A 306 -3.25 8.91 -9.92
N LEU A 307 -2.16 8.54 -10.61
CA LEU A 307 -0.91 9.32 -10.60
C LEU A 307 -1.08 10.70 -11.24
N GLU A 308 -1.69 10.80 -12.42
CA GLU A 308 -1.95 12.08 -13.08
C GLU A 308 -2.78 13.00 -12.19
N SER A 309 -3.83 12.46 -11.55
CA SER A 309 -4.66 13.22 -10.61
C SER A 309 -3.86 13.69 -9.39
N LEU A 310 -2.97 12.85 -8.87
CA LEU A 310 -2.10 13.19 -7.75
C LEU A 310 -1.10 14.30 -8.14
N THR A 311 -0.53 14.24 -9.33
CA THR A 311 0.37 15.29 -9.86
C THR A 311 -0.36 16.62 -10.08
N ILE A 312 -1.57 16.60 -10.65
CA ILE A 312 -2.42 17.80 -10.79
C ILE A 312 -2.71 18.42 -9.42
N ALA A 313 -3.06 17.58 -8.44
CA ALA A 313 -3.37 18.03 -7.10
C ALA A 313 -2.13 18.56 -6.37
N GLY A 314 -0.97 17.91 -6.55
CA GLY A 314 0.32 18.36 -6.07
C GLY A 314 0.66 19.75 -6.62
N TYR A 315 0.62 19.90 -7.95
CA TYR A 315 0.82 21.16 -8.64
C TYR A 315 -0.11 22.26 -8.11
N ALA A 316 -1.43 22.01 -8.09
CA ALA A 316 -2.42 23.02 -7.67
C ALA A 316 -2.26 23.47 -6.22
N THR A 317 -1.83 22.58 -5.33
CA THR A 317 -1.62 22.89 -3.90
C THR A 317 -0.21 23.35 -3.57
N GLY A 318 0.68 23.35 -4.56
CA GLY A 318 2.11 23.56 -4.39
C GLY A 318 2.77 22.47 -3.52
N SER A 319 2.21 21.26 -3.46
CA SER A 319 2.86 20.15 -2.76
C SER A 319 4.02 19.62 -3.60
N GLU A 320 5.16 19.39 -2.96
CA GLU A 320 6.36 18.86 -3.62
C GLU A 320 6.45 17.34 -3.47
N LYS A 321 5.70 16.76 -2.53
CA LYS A 321 5.67 15.33 -2.27
C LYS A 321 4.25 14.80 -2.07
N GLY A 322 3.94 13.72 -2.77
CA GLY A 322 2.72 12.94 -2.68
C GLY A 322 2.97 11.62 -1.96
N PHE A 323 1.98 11.16 -1.18
CA PHE A 323 1.95 9.81 -0.64
C PHE A 323 0.70 9.08 -1.11
N ILE A 324 0.83 7.83 -1.54
CA ILE A 324 -0.30 6.92 -1.70
C ILE A 324 -0.26 5.96 -0.52
N TYR A 325 -1.17 6.13 0.44
CA TYR A 325 -1.30 5.21 1.57
C TYR A 325 -2.31 4.12 1.19
N ILE A 326 -1.81 2.95 0.81
CA ILE A 326 -2.59 1.82 0.31
C ILE A 326 -2.68 0.72 1.35
N ARG A 327 -3.88 0.16 1.55
CA ARG A 327 -4.07 -0.94 2.50
C ARG A 327 -3.28 -2.19 2.10
N GLY A 328 -2.87 -2.97 3.09
CA GLY A 328 -2.03 -4.13 2.85
C GLY A 328 -2.71 -5.33 2.19
N GLU A 329 -4.04 -5.32 2.07
CA GLU A 329 -4.85 -6.35 1.42
C GLU A 329 -4.91 -6.18 -0.11
N TYR A 330 -4.30 -5.13 -0.67
CA TYR A 330 -4.29 -4.82 -2.10
C TYR A 330 -2.90 -5.02 -2.75
N PRO A 331 -2.34 -6.25 -2.78
CA PRO A 331 -1.03 -6.49 -3.38
C PRO A 331 -1.02 -6.22 -4.90
N ASN A 332 -2.11 -6.55 -5.62
CA ASN A 332 -2.20 -6.31 -7.07
C ASN A 332 -2.20 -4.82 -7.39
N ALA A 333 -3.03 -4.03 -6.72
CA ALA A 333 -3.05 -2.58 -6.90
C ALA A 333 -1.72 -1.94 -6.52
N THR A 334 -1.05 -2.44 -5.47
CA THR A 334 0.30 -2.00 -5.07
C THR A 334 1.28 -2.19 -6.22
N SER A 335 1.37 -3.39 -6.78
CA SER A 335 2.27 -3.69 -7.89
C SER A 335 1.97 -2.86 -9.15
N MET A 336 0.68 -2.66 -9.47
CA MET A 336 0.26 -1.83 -10.61
C MET A 336 0.66 -0.37 -10.44
N LEU A 337 0.49 0.18 -9.23
CA LEU A 337 0.89 1.55 -8.91
C LEU A 337 2.41 1.71 -8.90
N GLU A 338 3.17 0.79 -8.33
CA GLU A 338 4.64 0.80 -8.35
C GLU A 338 5.16 0.86 -9.79
N GLY A 339 4.69 -0.04 -10.66
CA GLY A 339 5.06 -0.04 -12.07
C GLY A 339 4.63 1.24 -12.82
N ALA A 340 3.49 1.83 -12.46
CA ALA A 340 3.05 3.10 -13.03
C ALA A 340 3.91 4.29 -12.54
N ILE A 341 4.30 4.30 -11.26
CA ILE A 341 5.18 5.31 -10.67
C ILE A 341 6.55 5.28 -11.36
N GLU A 342 7.16 4.10 -11.52
CA GLU A 342 8.43 3.93 -12.23
C GLU A 342 8.35 4.49 -13.66
N LYS A 343 7.32 4.13 -14.41
CA LYS A 343 7.11 4.62 -15.78
C LYS A 343 6.88 6.13 -15.82
N ALA A 344 6.15 6.69 -14.85
CA ALA A 344 5.92 8.13 -14.76
C ALA A 344 7.23 8.90 -14.50
N TYR A 345 8.10 8.42 -13.59
CA TYR A 345 9.44 9.00 -13.41
C TYR A 345 10.30 8.89 -14.68
N ALA A 346 10.33 7.71 -15.30
CA ALA A 346 11.15 7.46 -16.49
C ALA A 346 10.78 8.36 -17.69
N HIS A 347 9.54 8.86 -17.75
CA HIS A 347 9.03 9.71 -18.82
C HIS A 347 8.85 11.19 -18.39
N GLY A 348 9.32 11.58 -17.21
CA GLY A 348 9.28 12.96 -16.74
C GLY A 348 7.89 13.45 -16.30
N PHE A 349 6.95 12.56 -15.98
CA PHE A 349 5.65 12.92 -15.40
C PHE A 349 5.68 13.06 -13.86
N LEU A 350 6.80 12.69 -13.24
CA LEU A 350 7.14 12.84 -11.82
C LEU A 350 8.62 13.23 -11.69
N GLY A 351 9.02 13.73 -10.53
CA GLY A 351 10.41 14.07 -10.20
C GLY A 351 10.66 15.57 -10.09
N SER A 352 11.89 15.99 -10.31
CA SER A 352 12.36 17.36 -10.02
C SER A 352 11.88 18.43 -11.00
N ASP A 353 11.44 18.04 -12.20
CA ASP A 353 10.96 18.94 -13.24
C ASP A 353 9.89 18.25 -14.11
N VAL A 354 8.66 18.26 -13.61
CA VAL A 354 7.53 17.56 -14.22
C VAL A 354 7.20 18.19 -15.58
N MET A 355 7.24 17.37 -16.64
CA MET A 355 7.05 17.73 -18.04
C MET A 355 7.98 18.84 -18.57
N GLY A 356 9.01 19.25 -17.82
CA GLY A 356 9.84 20.41 -18.16
C GLY A 356 9.19 21.77 -17.84
N GLU A 357 8.17 21.79 -16.97
CA GLU A 357 7.34 22.97 -16.66
C GLU A 357 7.81 23.72 -15.40
N GLY A 358 8.96 23.34 -14.82
CA GLY A 358 9.61 24.08 -13.74
C GLY A 358 9.02 23.82 -12.35
N PHE A 359 8.30 22.72 -12.14
CA PHE A 359 7.83 22.30 -10.82
C PHE A 359 8.20 20.85 -10.51
N ALA A 360 8.46 20.57 -9.24
CA ALA A 360 8.79 19.24 -8.74
C ALA A 360 7.58 18.57 -8.10
N PHE A 361 7.45 17.25 -8.30
CA PHE A 361 6.51 16.43 -7.55
C PHE A 361 6.98 14.99 -7.46
N ASP A 362 7.36 14.58 -6.25
CA ASP A 362 7.75 13.20 -5.94
C ASP A 362 6.55 12.43 -5.39
N VAL A 363 6.43 11.15 -5.73
CA VAL A 363 5.40 10.25 -5.18
C VAL A 363 6.05 9.08 -4.48
N GLU A 364 5.53 8.74 -3.31
CA GLU A 364 5.92 7.57 -2.53
C GLU A 364 4.68 6.73 -2.18
N LEU A 365 4.74 5.44 -2.47
CA LEU A 365 3.70 4.48 -2.08
C LEU A 365 4.02 3.93 -0.69
N ARG A 366 3.01 3.87 0.18
CA ARG A 366 3.11 3.42 1.57
C ARG A 366 2.03 2.39 1.86
N ARG A 367 2.46 1.25 2.37
CA ARG A 367 1.60 0.17 2.85
C ARG A 367 1.46 0.22 4.36
#